data_AF-A0A832NHV1-F1
#
_entry.id   AF-A0A832NHV1-F1
#
_cell.length_a   1.000
_cell.length_b   1.000
_cell.length_c   1.000
_cell.angle_alpha   90.00
_cell.angle_beta   90.00
_cell.angle_gamma   90.00
#
_symmetry.space_group_name_H-M   'P 1'
#
loop_
_entity.id
_entity.type
_entity.pdbx_description
1 polymer ?
#
loop_
_entity_poly.entity_id
_entity_poly.type
_entity_poly.pdbx_seq_one_letter_code
_entity_poly.pdbx_strand_id
1 'polypeptide(L)'
;MSLIAIGLNHKTAPLDIRERVAFGPERIRSALHELLNGFGAREAAIVSTCNRTEIYTHSPCVVDSLIEWLAAFHNISPESLKPYIYAHEDESAIRHLMRVACGLDSMVLGEPQILGQIKDAFLVAQDEQALGPILGRLFQNTFAVAKQVRTDTQIGASPVSVAFAAVSLARQIFGSLEKKTALLIGAGETIELCARHLRSAGLKHIIIANRSIKRANVLAEQYEGTAIGLTDIPNQLPRADIVISSTASSLPLLGKGAAEAALKARKRRPIFMVDIAVPRDIEPQVGDLQDIYLYTVDDLQTVIEEGQKTRQQAAEQAEEIIDVQVEHFLQWIQLQTGAQLIRNYRNHADEIREETLKRARNLINTGHDPQEALEYLANTLTNRLIHQPTVVLREACLSGDLATVHNVSRVVGLDQEADDLARTHNLEKPLSLSSAKTTAQAKNH
;
A
#
# COMPACT_ATOMS: atom_id res chain seq x y z
N MET A 1 -3.09 -14.31 -14.14
CA MET A 1 -1.99 -14.09 -13.17
C MET A 1 -2.56 -14.53 -11.83
N SER A 2 -1.82 -14.61 -10.72
CA SER A 2 -2.37 -15.24 -9.50
C SER A 2 -1.99 -14.51 -8.21
N LEU A 3 -2.04 -13.19 -8.27
CA LEU A 3 -1.86 -12.31 -7.12
C LEU A 3 -3.20 -12.05 -6.45
N ILE A 4 -3.27 -12.27 -5.14
CA ILE A 4 -4.50 -12.08 -4.36
C ILE A 4 -4.17 -11.22 -3.15
N ALA A 5 -5.02 -10.23 -2.90
CA ALA A 5 -5.06 -9.49 -1.65
C ALA A 5 -6.45 -9.67 -1.03
N ILE A 6 -6.53 -10.29 0.14
CA ILE A 6 -7.75 -10.27 0.95
C ILE A 6 -7.51 -9.49 2.22
N GLY A 7 -8.56 -8.88 2.75
CA GLY A 7 -8.46 -8.28 4.05
C GLY A 7 -9.75 -7.67 4.54
N LEU A 8 -9.64 -7.06 5.70
CA LEU A 8 -10.68 -6.24 6.30
C LEU A 8 -10.05 -5.03 6.96
N ASN A 9 -10.82 -3.95 7.04
CA ASN A 9 -10.34 -2.70 7.59
C ASN A 9 -11.45 -1.96 8.36
N HIS A 10 -11.13 -0.81 8.93
CA HIS A 10 -12.08 0.03 9.68
C HIS A 10 -13.33 0.48 8.90
N LYS A 11 -13.31 0.45 7.56
CA LYS A 11 -14.47 0.77 6.71
C LYS A 11 -15.39 -0.43 6.55
N THR A 12 -14.82 -1.63 6.46
CA THR A 12 -15.59 -2.86 6.18
C THR A 12 -15.99 -3.62 7.43
N ALA A 13 -15.23 -3.52 8.53
CA ALA A 13 -15.43 -4.34 9.72
C ALA A 13 -15.47 -3.51 11.02
N PRO A 14 -16.43 -3.78 11.93
CA PRO A 14 -16.43 -3.21 13.27
C PRO A 14 -15.24 -3.71 14.10
N LEU A 15 -14.96 -3.03 15.22
CA LEU A 15 -13.76 -3.29 16.03
C LEU A 15 -13.70 -4.72 16.59
N ASP A 16 -14.83 -5.25 17.05
CA ASP A 16 -14.96 -6.60 17.60
C ASP A 16 -14.61 -7.70 16.58
N ILE A 17 -14.91 -7.49 15.30
CA ILE A 17 -14.49 -8.39 14.22
C ILE A 17 -13.00 -8.23 13.91
N ARG A 18 -12.51 -6.98 13.86
CA ARG A 18 -11.09 -6.68 13.59
C ARG A 18 -10.15 -7.28 14.62
N GLU A 19 -10.49 -7.19 15.90
CA GLU A 19 -9.68 -7.73 17.00
C GLU A 19 -9.55 -9.26 16.92
N ARG A 20 -10.59 -9.95 16.47
CA ARG A 20 -10.60 -11.42 16.37
C ARG A 20 -9.68 -11.94 15.27
N VAL A 21 -9.48 -11.17 14.20
CA VAL A 21 -8.61 -11.54 13.07
C VAL A 21 -7.25 -10.86 13.08
N ALA A 22 -6.94 -10.03 14.09
CA ALA A 22 -5.65 -9.39 14.18
C ALA A 22 -4.54 -10.41 14.45
N PHE A 23 -3.41 -10.28 13.76
CA PHE A 23 -2.25 -11.13 13.98
C PHE A 23 -1.32 -10.48 15.01
N GLY A 24 -1.12 -11.15 16.14
CA GLY A 24 -0.04 -10.80 17.07
C GLY A 24 1.34 -11.13 16.47
N PRO A 25 2.44 -10.50 16.95
CA PRO A 25 3.78 -10.66 16.38
C PRO A 25 4.24 -12.12 16.24
N GLU A 26 3.99 -12.94 17.27
CA GLU A 26 4.34 -14.37 17.28
C GLU A 26 3.46 -15.19 16.32
N ARG A 27 2.19 -14.78 16.12
CA ARG A 27 1.25 -15.51 15.24
C ARG A 27 1.50 -15.23 13.77
N ILE A 28 2.06 -14.07 13.41
CA ILE A 28 2.38 -13.73 12.01
C ILE A 28 3.34 -14.76 11.41
N ARG A 29 4.40 -15.15 12.15
CA ARG A 29 5.38 -16.11 11.66
C ARG A 29 4.77 -17.49 11.41
N SER A 30 3.98 -17.99 12.37
CA SER A 30 3.25 -19.26 12.19
C SER A 30 2.27 -19.20 11.02
N ALA A 31 1.58 -18.06 10.84
CA ALA A 31 0.64 -17.85 9.75
C ALA A 31 1.32 -17.88 8.39
N LEU A 32 2.48 -17.23 8.25
CA LEU A 32 3.27 -17.25 7.01
C LEU A 32 3.74 -18.67 6.68
N HIS A 33 4.26 -19.41 7.67
CA HIS A 33 4.66 -20.81 7.46
C HIS A 33 3.50 -21.71 7.03
N GLU A 34 2.32 -21.52 7.61
CA GLU A 34 1.13 -22.29 7.25
C GLU A 34 0.59 -21.91 5.87
N LEU A 35 0.65 -20.63 5.49
CA LEU A 35 0.31 -20.18 4.13
C LEU A 35 1.20 -20.83 3.07
N LEU A 36 2.50 -20.94 3.32
CA LEU A 36 3.44 -21.53 2.36
C LEU A 36 3.30 -23.06 2.29
N ASN A 37 3.33 -23.73 3.45
CA ASN A 37 3.45 -25.19 3.50
C ASN A 37 2.10 -25.91 3.59
N GLY A 38 1.11 -25.32 4.24
CA GLY A 38 -0.21 -25.91 4.44
C GLY A 38 -1.18 -25.52 3.33
N PHE A 39 -1.28 -24.22 3.04
CA PHE A 39 -2.19 -23.71 2.01
C PHE A 39 -1.62 -23.82 0.59
N GLY A 40 -0.28 -23.80 0.43
CA GLY A 40 0.39 -23.89 -0.86
C GLY A 40 0.57 -22.56 -1.59
N ALA A 41 0.59 -21.44 -0.86
CA ALA A 41 1.01 -20.16 -1.41
C ALA A 41 2.49 -20.22 -1.84
N ARG A 42 2.82 -19.64 -2.99
CA ARG A 42 4.22 -19.53 -3.43
C ARG A 42 4.95 -18.41 -2.70
N GLU A 43 4.22 -17.33 -2.41
CA GLU A 43 4.72 -16.16 -1.69
C GLU A 43 3.58 -15.60 -0.85
N ALA A 44 3.87 -15.08 0.34
CA ALA A 44 2.89 -14.48 1.23
C ALA A 44 3.47 -13.32 2.06
N ALA A 45 2.64 -12.33 2.36
CA ALA A 45 2.90 -11.26 3.30
C ALA A 45 1.62 -10.90 4.06
N ILE A 46 1.76 -10.57 5.35
CA ILE A 46 0.63 -10.23 6.22
C ILE A 46 0.85 -8.82 6.78
N VAL A 47 -0.10 -7.92 6.53
CA VAL A 47 -0.14 -6.58 7.11
C VAL A 47 -1.25 -6.56 8.16
N SER A 48 -0.88 -6.56 9.44
CA SER A 48 -1.84 -6.46 10.54
C SER A 48 -1.54 -5.23 11.39
N THR A 49 -2.54 -4.37 11.53
CA THR A 49 -2.48 -3.11 12.27
C THR A 49 -3.75 -2.95 13.09
N CYS A 50 -3.86 -1.89 13.90
CA CYS A 50 -5.10 -1.59 14.61
C CYS A 50 -6.30 -1.32 13.65
N ASN A 51 -6.03 -0.93 12.39
CA ASN A 51 -7.04 -0.47 11.45
C ASN A 51 -7.28 -1.41 10.27
N ARG A 52 -6.43 -2.42 10.06
CA ARG A 52 -6.57 -3.40 8.98
C ARG A 52 -5.86 -4.71 9.29
N THR A 53 -6.38 -5.78 8.73
CA THR A 53 -5.65 -7.04 8.56
C THR A 53 -5.79 -7.48 7.13
N GLU A 54 -4.66 -7.61 6.43
CA GLU A 54 -4.57 -7.92 5.01
C GLU A 54 -3.53 -9.02 4.77
N ILE A 55 -3.85 -9.92 3.85
CA ILE A 55 -2.96 -10.98 3.38
C ILE A 55 -2.76 -10.76 1.88
N TYR A 56 -1.49 -10.64 1.49
CA TYR A 56 -1.05 -10.58 0.11
C TYR A 56 -0.37 -11.89 -0.24
N THR A 57 -0.85 -12.57 -1.28
CA THR A 57 -0.32 -13.88 -1.68
C THR A 57 -0.16 -14.00 -3.19
N HIS A 58 0.86 -14.74 -3.60
CA HIS A 58 0.99 -15.26 -4.95
C HIS A 58 0.66 -16.75 -4.90
N SER A 59 -0.53 -17.13 -5.32
CA SER A 59 -1.02 -18.51 -5.21
C SER A 59 -1.95 -18.87 -6.37
N PRO A 60 -1.89 -20.09 -6.92
CA PRO A 60 -2.86 -20.57 -7.91
C PRO A 60 -4.26 -20.86 -7.31
N CYS A 61 -4.43 -20.74 -5.99
CA CYS A 61 -5.69 -20.99 -5.29
C CYS A 61 -6.72 -19.86 -5.51
N VAL A 62 -7.99 -20.17 -5.25
CA VAL A 62 -9.09 -19.20 -5.32
C VAL A 62 -9.22 -18.40 -4.02
N VAL A 63 -9.78 -17.20 -4.12
CA VAL A 63 -10.04 -16.26 -3.02
C VAL A 63 -10.80 -16.92 -1.86
N ASP A 64 -11.86 -17.68 -2.15
CA ASP A 64 -12.69 -18.31 -1.12
C ASP A 64 -11.89 -19.24 -0.19
N SER A 65 -10.94 -20.01 -0.74
CA SER A 65 -10.10 -20.91 0.05
C SER A 65 -9.17 -20.13 1.00
N LEU A 66 -8.70 -18.95 0.59
CA LEU A 66 -7.88 -18.10 1.45
C LEU A 66 -8.70 -17.49 2.60
N ILE A 67 -9.97 -17.16 2.33
CA ILE A 67 -10.92 -16.70 3.36
C ILE A 67 -11.22 -17.82 4.36
N GLU A 68 -11.46 -19.04 3.86
CA GLU A 68 -11.66 -20.22 4.70
C GLU A 68 -10.43 -20.51 5.56
N TRP A 69 -9.23 -20.40 4.99
CA TRP A 69 -7.99 -20.54 5.73
C TRP A 69 -7.85 -19.48 6.83
N LEU A 70 -8.11 -18.20 6.53
CA LEU A 70 -8.04 -17.12 7.52
C LEU A 70 -9.03 -17.35 8.67
N ALA A 71 -10.26 -17.77 8.35
CA ALA A 71 -11.27 -18.10 9.34
C ALA A 71 -10.84 -19.28 10.23
N ALA A 72 -10.31 -20.35 9.62
CA ALA A 72 -9.79 -21.52 10.33
C ALA A 72 -8.62 -21.15 11.26
N PHE A 73 -7.64 -20.38 10.78
CA PHE A 73 -6.47 -19.96 11.56
C PHE A 73 -6.85 -19.18 12.84
N HIS A 74 -7.91 -18.38 12.76
CA HIS A 74 -8.43 -17.63 13.90
C HIS A 74 -9.52 -18.35 14.72
N ASN A 75 -9.88 -19.59 14.36
CA ASN A 75 -10.98 -20.35 14.95
C ASN A 75 -12.33 -19.59 14.90
N ILE A 76 -12.66 -19.04 13.73
CA ILE A 76 -13.88 -18.28 13.46
C ILE A 76 -14.66 -18.97 12.33
N SER A 77 -15.99 -18.87 12.32
CA SER A 77 -16.80 -19.35 11.21
C SER A 77 -16.55 -18.48 9.96
N PRO A 78 -16.29 -19.08 8.78
CA PRO A 78 -16.14 -18.33 7.52
C PRO A 78 -17.36 -17.45 7.20
N GLU A 79 -18.57 -17.93 7.51
CA GLU A 79 -19.84 -17.21 7.29
C GLU A 79 -19.92 -15.91 8.10
N SER A 80 -19.31 -15.88 9.28
CA SER A 80 -19.26 -14.67 10.11
C SER A 80 -18.23 -13.64 9.62
N LEU A 81 -17.28 -14.06 8.79
CA LEU A 81 -16.17 -13.23 8.32
C LEU A 81 -16.36 -12.71 6.89
N LYS A 82 -16.94 -13.54 6.00
CA LYS A 82 -17.18 -13.21 4.58
C LYS A 82 -17.86 -11.85 4.34
N PRO A 83 -18.87 -11.41 5.13
CA PRO A 83 -19.52 -10.12 4.91
C PRO A 83 -18.61 -8.90 5.07
N TYR A 84 -17.48 -9.05 5.78
CA TYR A 84 -16.58 -7.96 6.12
C TYR A 84 -15.28 -7.97 5.31
N ILE A 85 -15.01 -9.04 4.57
CA ILE A 85 -13.80 -9.19 3.76
C ILE A 85 -14.00 -8.55 2.40
N TYR A 86 -13.00 -7.77 1.98
CA TYR A 86 -12.77 -7.44 0.58
C TYR A 86 -11.69 -8.36 0.00
N ALA A 87 -11.83 -8.62 -1.29
CA ALA A 87 -10.86 -9.38 -2.06
C ALA A 87 -10.52 -8.62 -3.34
N HIS A 88 -9.24 -8.62 -3.67
CA HIS A 88 -8.69 -8.05 -4.88
C HIS A 88 -7.80 -9.08 -5.56
N GLU A 89 -7.93 -9.20 -6.87
CA GLU A 89 -7.16 -10.12 -7.70
C GLU A 89 -6.31 -9.33 -8.71
N ASP A 90 -5.12 -9.85 -8.98
CA ASP A 90 -4.18 -9.38 -9.99
C ASP A 90 -3.95 -7.86 -9.94
N GLU A 91 -4.38 -7.12 -10.96
CA GLU A 91 -4.23 -5.67 -11.06
C GLU A 91 -4.82 -4.96 -9.83
N SER A 92 -5.99 -5.40 -9.37
CA SER A 92 -6.66 -4.78 -8.23
C SER A 92 -5.86 -5.00 -6.95
N ALA A 93 -5.19 -6.15 -6.80
CA ALA A 93 -4.35 -6.44 -5.63
C ALA A 93 -3.10 -5.54 -5.59
N ILE A 94 -2.46 -5.36 -6.76
CA ILE A 94 -1.29 -4.48 -6.95
C ILE A 94 -1.67 -3.03 -6.60
N ARG A 95 -2.75 -2.55 -7.23
CA ARG A 95 -3.31 -1.21 -7.01
C ARG A 95 -3.65 -0.99 -5.54
N HIS A 96 -4.34 -1.95 -4.92
CA HIS A 96 -4.72 -1.89 -3.50
C HIS A 96 -3.50 -1.70 -2.60
N LEU A 97 -2.45 -2.53 -2.75
CA LEU A 97 -1.23 -2.40 -1.96
C LEU A 97 -0.58 -1.02 -2.12
N MET A 98 -0.49 -0.50 -3.34
CA MET A 98 0.07 0.83 -3.60
C MET A 98 -0.77 1.94 -2.95
N ARG A 99 -2.10 1.90 -3.07
CA ARG A 99 -3.02 2.85 -2.43
C ARG A 99 -2.89 2.85 -0.92
N VAL A 100 -2.83 1.67 -0.31
CA VAL A 100 -2.66 1.52 1.15
C VAL A 100 -1.33 2.10 1.60
N ALA A 101 -0.23 1.81 0.88
CA ALA A 101 1.09 2.35 1.20
C ALA A 101 1.20 3.87 1.03
N CYS A 102 0.49 4.44 0.06
CA CYS A 102 0.35 5.89 -0.13
C CYS A 102 -0.52 6.55 0.94
N GLY A 103 -1.25 5.79 1.76
CA GLY A 103 -2.12 6.30 2.80
C GLY A 103 -3.46 6.82 2.29
N LEU A 104 -3.85 6.47 1.06
CA LEU A 104 -5.13 6.87 0.45
C LEU A 104 -6.33 6.14 1.09
N ASP A 105 -6.08 4.96 1.65
CA ASP A 105 -7.09 4.14 2.32
C ASP A 105 -6.95 4.15 3.85
N SER A 106 -6.27 5.14 4.42
CA SER A 106 -6.15 5.34 5.87
C SER A 106 -7.24 6.26 6.39
N MET A 107 -7.57 6.14 7.68
CA MET A 107 -8.57 6.99 8.35
C MET A 107 -8.17 8.48 8.29
N VAL A 108 -6.87 8.74 8.39
CA VAL A 108 -6.26 10.04 8.08
C VAL A 108 -5.52 9.89 6.74
N LEU A 109 -6.05 10.53 5.69
CA LEU A 109 -5.46 10.50 4.36
C LEU A 109 -4.01 11.04 4.41
N GLY A 110 -3.06 10.25 3.90
CA GLY A 110 -1.63 10.61 3.85
C GLY A 110 -0.84 10.33 5.13
N GLU A 111 -1.40 9.59 6.09
CA GLU A 111 -0.69 9.23 7.31
C GLU A 111 0.64 8.49 7.02
N PRO A 112 1.79 8.96 7.55
CA PRO A 112 3.08 8.38 7.21
C PRO A 112 3.29 6.98 7.80
N GLN A 113 2.52 6.62 8.82
CA GLN A 113 2.71 5.45 9.68
C GLN A 113 2.39 4.14 8.95
N ILE A 114 1.38 4.11 8.08
CA ILE A 114 1.00 2.90 7.34
C ILE A 114 2.13 2.38 6.44
N LEU A 115 2.90 3.28 5.80
CA LEU A 115 4.07 2.86 5.01
C LEU A 115 5.13 2.19 5.89
N GLY A 116 5.31 2.67 7.13
CA GLY A 116 6.20 2.03 8.10
C GLY A 116 5.73 0.61 8.41
N GLN A 117 4.43 0.45 8.73
CA GLN A 117 3.84 -0.85 9.04
C GLN A 117 3.92 -1.85 7.87
N ILE A 118 3.76 -1.39 6.62
CA ILE A 118 3.94 -2.24 5.44
C ILE A 118 5.42 -2.64 5.26
N LYS A 119 6.37 -1.75 5.58
CA LYS A 119 7.79 -2.09 5.58
C LYS A 119 8.12 -3.13 6.66
N ASP A 120 7.54 -3.00 7.84
CA ASP A 120 7.72 -3.97 8.92
C ASP A 120 7.16 -5.33 8.51
N ALA A 121 5.96 -5.36 7.91
CA ALA A 121 5.37 -6.58 7.35
C ALA A 121 6.24 -7.21 6.25
N PHE A 122 6.82 -6.40 5.37
CA PHE A 122 7.76 -6.86 4.35
C PHE A 122 9.02 -7.48 4.97
N LEU A 123 9.60 -6.85 5.99
CA LEU A 123 10.79 -7.37 6.68
C LEU A 123 10.48 -8.70 7.37
N VAL A 124 9.35 -8.81 8.06
CA VAL A 124 8.93 -10.08 8.68
C VAL A 124 8.75 -11.17 7.62
N ALA A 125 8.07 -10.87 6.51
CA ALA A 125 7.90 -11.85 5.44
C ALA A 125 9.24 -12.23 4.76
N GLN A 126 10.19 -11.30 4.67
CA GLN A 126 11.53 -11.55 4.17
C GLN A 126 12.33 -12.47 5.11
N ASP A 127 12.31 -12.20 6.41
CA ASP A 127 13.01 -12.97 7.43
C ASP A 127 12.50 -14.43 7.49
N GLU A 128 11.19 -14.62 7.34
CA GLU A 128 10.55 -15.94 7.26
C GLU A 128 10.67 -16.60 5.87
N GLN A 129 11.42 -15.99 4.94
CA GLN A 129 11.58 -16.48 3.55
C GLN A 129 10.24 -16.70 2.81
N ALA A 130 9.21 -15.95 3.19
CA ALA A 130 7.88 -16.01 2.60
C ALA A 130 7.70 -15.14 1.35
N LEU A 131 8.69 -14.30 1.03
CA LEU A 131 8.71 -13.48 -0.18
C LEU A 131 9.52 -14.14 -1.29
N GLY A 132 9.00 -14.10 -2.50
CA GLY A 132 9.69 -14.50 -3.71
C GLY A 132 9.88 -13.33 -4.68
N PRO A 133 10.16 -13.63 -5.96
CA PRO A 133 10.45 -12.60 -6.94
C PRO A 133 9.25 -11.69 -7.26
N ILE A 134 8.01 -12.16 -7.10
CA ILE A 134 6.83 -11.39 -7.48
C ILE A 134 6.43 -10.41 -6.38
N LEU A 135 6.07 -10.89 -5.18
CA LEU A 135 5.72 -10.04 -4.04
C LEU A 135 6.93 -9.22 -3.58
N GLY A 136 8.14 -9.79 -3.56
CA GLY A 136 9.34 -9.06 -3.20
C GLY A 136 9.55 -7.82 -4.07
N ARG A 137 9.38 -7.95 -5.39
CA ARG A 137 9.44 -6.83 -6.33
C ARG A 137 8.26 -5.87 -6.19
N LEU A 138 7.06 -6.40 -5.99
CA LEU A 138 5.85 -5.59 -5.80
C LEU A 138 6.00 -4.64 -4.60
N PHE A 139 6.40 -5.14 -3.44
CA PHE A 139 6.60 -4.32 -2.24
C PHE A 139 7.68 -3.25 -2.45
N GLN A 140 8.80 -3.61 -3.08
CA GLN A 140 9.85 -2.64 -3.40
C GLN A 140 9.35 -1.53 -4.33
N ASN A 141 8.57 -1.90 -5.37
CA ASN A 141 7.96 -0.92 -6.27
C ASN A 141 6.98 -0.03 -5.49
N THR A 142 6.11 -0.62 -4.70
CA THR A 142 5.18 0.10 -3.80
C THR A 142 5.91 1.11 -2.90
N PHE A 143 7.08 0.78 -2.35
CA PHE A 143 7.85 1.74 -1.54
C PHE A 143 8.39 2.91 -2.37
N ALA A 144 8.80 2.67 -3.61
CA ALA A 144 9.22 3.72 -4.52
C ALA A 144 8.04 4.62 -4.92
N VAL A 145 6.88 4.03 -5.24
CA VAL A 145 5.64 4.75 -5.54
C VAL A 145 5.19 5.59 -4.36
N ALA A 146 5.15 5.03 -3.15
CA ALA A 146 4.76 5.78 -1.96
C ALA A 146 5.71 6.96 -1.67
N LYS A 147 7.01 6.82 -1.96
CA LYS A 147 7.98 7.92 -1.87
C LYS A 147 7.70 8.99 -2.93
N GLN A 148 7.44 8.57 -4.17
CA GLN A 148 7.14 9.47 -5.28
C GLN A 148 5.85 10.26 -5.01
N VAL A 149 4.76 9.59 -4.67
CA VAL A 149 3.48 10.22 -4.32
C VAL A 149 3.66 11.25 -3.21
N ARG A 150 4.44 10.94 -2.16
CA ARG A 150 4.71 11.91 -1.07
C ARG A 150 5.56 13.11 -1.49
N THR A 151 6.40 12.96 -2.50
CA THR A 151 7.28 14.03 -2.99
C THR A 151 6.56 14.92 -3.98
N ASP A 152 5.76 14.31 -4.86
CA ASP A 152 5.21 14.95 -6.05
C ASP A 152 3.77 15.43 -5.84
N THR A 153 3.10 14.99 -4.78
CA THR A 153 1.72 15.38 -4.46
C THR A 153 1.60 16.01 -3.07
N GLN A 154 0.51 16.73 -2.83
CA GLN A 154 0.23 17.29 -1.50
C GLN A 154 -0.16 16.24 -0.45
N ILE A 155 -0.24 14.94 -0.79
CA ILE A 155 -0.44 13.86 0.20
C ILE A 155 0.73 13.75 1.17
N GLY A 156 1.95 14.07 0.73
CA GLY A 156 3.13 14.07 1.60
C GLY A 156 3.26 15.30 2.49
N ALA A 157 2.46 16.35 2.25
CA ALA A 157 2.35 17.45 3.20
C ALA A 157 1.73 16.89 4.49
N SER A 158 2.45 17.00 5.60
CA SER A 158 2.20 16.30 6.87
C SER A 158 0.71 16.15 7.20
N PRO A 159 0.28 14.99 7.76
CA PRO A 159 -1.11 14.76 8.13
C PRO A 159 -1.61 15.93 8.97
N VAL A 160 -2.77 16.47 8.61
CA VAL A 160 -3.41 17.57 9.33
C VAL A 160 -3.96 17.02 10.65
N SER A 161 -3.06 16.68 11.56
CA SER A 161 -3.38 16.43 12.96
C SER A 161 -3.84 17.73 13.60
N VAL A 162 -4.62 17.64 14.67
CA VAL A 162 -5.01 18.81 15.47
C VAL A 162 -3.76 19.60 15.92
N ALA A 163 -2.67 18.90 16.23
CA ALA A 163 -1.39 19.49 16.55
C ALA A 163 -0.78 20.30 15.38
N PHE A 164 -0.81 19.76 14.16
CA PHE A 164 -0.33 20.47 12.98
C PHE A 164 -1.20 21.68 12.63
N ALA A 165 -2.52 21.54 12.74
CA ALA A 165 -3.46 22.65 12.53
C ALA A 165 -3.21 23.79 13.52
N ALA A 166 -3.03 23.48 14.81
CA ALA A 166 -2.67 24.43 15.85
C ALA A 166 -1.39 25.21 15.51
N VAL A 167 -0.33 24.51 15.09
CA VAL A 167 0.96 25.14 14.72
C VAL A 167 0.84 25.96 13.43
N SER A 168 0.03 25.50 12.47
CA SER A 168 -0.21 26.21 11.22
C SER A 168 -0.94 27.53 11.44
N LEU A 169 -1.99 27.53 12.29
CA LEU A 169 -2.65 28.78 12.71
C LEU A 169 -1.67 29.72 13.41
N ALA A 170 -0.83 29.20 14.31
CA ALA A 170 0.17 30.02 14.99
C ALA A 170 1.12 30.72 14.01
N ARG A 171 1.55 30.02 12.95
CA ARG A 171 2.36 30.61 11.87
C ARG A 171 1.59 31.66 11.07
N GLN A 172 0.30 31.44 10.81
CA GLN A 172 -0.51 32.41 10.08
C GLN A 172 -0.71 33.71 10.89
N ILE A 173 -0.87 33.60 12.21
CA ILE A 173 -1.04 34.74 13.12
C ILE A 173 0.28 35.50 13.34
N PHE A 174 1.39 34.80 13.56
CA PHE A 174 2.66 35.43 13.94
C PHE A 174 3.69 35.56 12.81
N GLY A 175 3.46 34.93 11.66
CA GLY A 175 4.44 34.79 10.59
C GLY A 175 5.61 33.89 11.01
N SER A 176 6.71 34.50 11.44
CA SER A 176 7.90 33.77 11.93
C SER A 176 7.79 33.44 13.42
N LEU A 177 8.08 32.17 13.75
CA LEU A 177 8.03 31.65 15.11
C LEU A 177 9.38 31.66 15.84
N GLU A 178 10.48 32.04 15.18
CA GLU A 178 11.83 31.89 15.73
C GLU A 178 12.07 32.62 17.06
N LYS A 179 11.43 33.77 17.24
CA LYS A 179 11.53 34.63 18.43
C LYS A 179 10.35 34.44 19.40
N LYS A 180 9.48 33.47 19.16
CA LYS A 180 8.29 33.21 19.95
C LYS A 180 8.57 32.18 21.03
N THR A 181 7.81 32.26 22.11
CA THR A 181 7.83 31.27 23.20
C THR A 181 6.54 30.48 23.20
N ALA A 182 6.64 29.15 23.21
CA ALA A 182 5.50 28.25 23.32
C ALA A 182 5.43 27.63 24.72
N LEU A 183 4.25 27.64 25.33
CA LEU A 183 3.93 26.92 26.56
C LEU A 183 3.00 25.74 26.21
N LEU A 184 3.48 24.53 26.41
CA LEU A 184 2.74 23.30 26.17
C LEU A 184 2.29 22.73 27.51
N ILE A 185 0.98 22.53 27.68
CA ILE A 185 0.38 22.04 28.93
C ILE A 185 -0.08 20.59 28.69
N GLY A 186 0.62 19.66 29.35
CA GLY A 186 0.48 18.23 29.16
C GLY A 186 1.79 17.57 28.72
N ALA A 187 1.76 16.24 28.62
CA ALA A 187 2.87 15.44 28.10
C ALA A 187 2.34 14.16 27.42
N GLY A 188 1.19 14.28 26.75
CA GLY A 188 0.63 13.23 25.91
C GLY A 188 1.12 13.32 24.48
N GLU A 189 0.71 12.36 23.66
CA GLU A 189 1.09 12.24 22.24
C GLU A 189 0.81 13.52 21.43
N THR A 190 -0.34 14.16 21.67
CA THR A 190 -0.69 15.42 20.99
C THR A 190 0.26 16.57 21.33
N ILE A 191 0.70 16.67 22.60
CA ILE A 191 1.66 17.70 23.02
C ILE A 191 3.03 17.42 22.45
N GLU A 192 3.47 16.16 22.43
CA GLU A 192 4.70 15.75 21.76
C GLU A 192 4.69 16.12 20.28
N LEU A 193 3.58 15.85 19.60
CA LEU A 193 3.39 16.18 18.20
C LEU A 193 3.43 17.70 17.96
N CYS A 194 2.78 18.49 18.82
CA CYS A 194 2.87 19.96 18.80
C CYS A 194 4.32 20.44 18.98
N ALA A 195 5.06 19.89 19.96
CA ALA A 195 6.45 20.26 20.21
C ALA A 195 7.33 20.01 18.99
N ARG A 196 7.17 18.83 18.36
CA ARG A 196 7.85 18.48 17.11
C ARG A 196 7.56 19.48 16.00
N HIS A 197 6.29 19.78 15.74
CA HIS A 197 5.90 20.70 14.67
C HIS A 197 6.37 22.13 14.92
N LEU A 198 6.33 22.62 16.17
CA LEU A 198 6.86 23.94 16.54
C LEU A 198 8.37 24.03 16.31
N ARG A 199 9.12 22.98 16.68
CA ARG A 199 10.56 22.90 16.40
C ARG A 199 10.86 22.89 14.91
N SER A 200 10.15 22.08 14.12
CA SER A 200 10.28 22.07 12.67
C SER A 200 9.92 23.42 12.03
N ALA A 201 9.04 24.20 12.66
CA ALA A 201 8.70 25.56 12.24
C ALA A 201 9.72 26.63 12.70
N GLY A 202 10.82 26.24 13.33
CA GLY A 202 11.93 27.12 13.73
C GLY A 202 11.79 27.76 15.11
N LEU A 203 10.77 27.41 15.91
CA LEU A 203 10.58 27.95 17.25
C LEU A 203 11.68 27.45 18.21
N LYS A 204 12.32 28.38 18.93
CA LYS A 204 13.49 28.08 19.78
C LYS A 204 13.19 27.86 21.26
N HIS A 205 12.09 28.44 21.76
CA HIS A 205 11.80 28.47 23.19
C HIS A 205 10.51 27.72 23.52
N ILE A 206 10.64 26.47 23.96
CA ILE A 206 9.52 25.62 24.37
C ILE A 206 9.54 25.43 25.89
N ILE A 207 8.41 25.65 26.54
CA ILE A 207 8.18 25.39 27.96
C ILE A 207 7.12 24.29 28.05
N ILE A 208 7.37 23.24 28.82
CA ILE A 208 6.48 22.08 28.96
C ILE A 208 6.03 21.98 30.41
N ALA A 209 4.74 22.18 30.64
CA ALA A 209 4.11 22.09 31.95
C ALA A 209 3.35 20.77 32.06
N ASN A 210 3.60 19.99 33.13
CA ASN A 210 2.84 18.77 33.36
C ASN A 210 2.66 18.46 34.85
N ARG A 211 1.63 17.66 35.17
CA ARG A 211 1.41 17.17 36.55
C ARG A 211 2.60 16.37 37.05
N SER A 212 3.18 15.53 36.18
CA SER A 212 4.41 14.80 36.45
C SER A 212 5.60 15.53 35.81
N ILE A 213 6.43 16.16 36.66
CA ILE A 213 7.64 16.86 36.20
C ILE A 213 8.59 15.92 35.46
N LYS A 214 8.66 14.64 35.86
CA LYS A 214 9.49 13.63 35.19
C LYS A 214 9.09 13.44 33.72
N ARG A 215 7.79 13.37 33.42
CA ARG A 215 7.30 13.26 32.03
C ARG A 215 7.55 14.54 31.23
N ALA A 216 7.43 15.71 31.87
CA ALA A 216 7.78 16.97 31.22
C ALA A 216 9.29 17.05 30.89
N ASN A 217 10.16 16.57 31.80
CA ASN A 217 11.60 16.54 31.57
C ASN A 217 11.98 15.69 30.35
N VAL A 218 11.42 14.48 30.23
CA VAL A 218 11.68 13.61 29.07
C VAL A 218 11.36 14.32 27.75
N LEU A 219 10.20 14.96 27.69
CA LEU A 219 9.77 15.67 26.48
C LEU A 219 10.60 16.95 26.25
N ALA A 220 10.96 17.65 27.32
CA ALA A 220 11.78 18.86 27.25
C ALA A 220 13.19 18.55 26.77
N GLU A 221 13.81 17.45 27.21
CA GLU A 221 15.12 17.00 26.72
C GLU A 221 15.07 16.69 25.22
N GLN A 222 14.04 15.98 24.76
CA GLN A 222 13.88 15.60 23.35
C GLN A 222 13.71 16.80 22.40
N TYR A 223 13.12 17.90 22.89
CA TYR A 223 12.81 19.09 22.08
C TYR A 223 13.49 20.37 22.60
N GLU A 224 14.61 20.24 23.30
CA GLU A 224 15.43 21.34 23.83
C GLU A 224 14.62 22.41 24.58
N GLY A 225 13.60 21.99 25.34
CA GLY A 225 12.69 22.86 26.09
C GLY A 225 13.04 22.95 27.58
N THR A 226 12.19 23.66 28.33
CA THR A 226 12.24 23.75 29.80
C THR A 226 11.01 23.08 30.40
N ALA A 227 11.20 22.14 31.32
CA ALA A 227 10.09 21.53 32.05
C ALA A 227 9.71 22.34 33.31
N ILE A 228 8.41 22.45 33.57
CA ILE A 228 7.86 23.12 34.76
C ILE A 228 6.70 22.32 35.37
N GLY A 229 6.37 22.58 36.64
CA GLY A 229 5.15 22.06 37.25
C GLY A 229 3.92 22.86 36.81
N LEU A 230 2.72 22.26 36.92
CA LEU A 230 1.46 22.98 36.63
C LEU A 230 1.28 24.24 37.50
N THR A 231 1.80 24.22 38.74
CA THR A 231 1.74 25.36 39.67
C THR A 231 2.54 26.57 39.19
N ASP A 232 3.51 26.37 38.30
CA ASP A 232 4.37 27.44 37.78
C ASP A 232 3.80 28.11 36.52
N ILE A 233 2.70 27.59 35.97
CA ILE A 233 2.05 28.12 34.77
C ILE A 233 1.78 29.63 34.89
N PRO A 234 1.18 30.16 35.98
CA PRO A 234 0.91 31.60 36.10
C PRO A 234 2.17 32.48 36.00
N ASN A 235 3.33 31.96 36.43
CA ASN A 235 4.60 32.69 36.39
C ASN A 235 5.24 32.68 34.99
N GLN A 236 4.98 31.64 34.19
CA GLN A 236 5.54 31.50 32.83
C GLN A 236 4.60 32.02 31.74
N LEU A 237 3.29 32.07 32.00
CA LEU A 237 2.29 32.57 31.06
C LEU A 237 2.60 33.99 30.51
N PRO A 238 3.15 34.95 31.29
CA PRO A 238 3.56 36.24 30.74
C PRO A 238 4.64 36.17 29.65
N ARG A 239 5.37 35.06 29.53
CA ARG A 239 6.42 34.88 28.51
C ARG A 239 5.88 34.19 27.26
N ALA A 240 4.85 33.37 27.38
CA ALA A 240 4.29 32.58 26.27
C ALA A 240 3.56 33.46 25.25
N ASP A 241 3.92 33.32 23.98
CA ASP A 241 3.15 33.87 22.85
C ASP A 241 2.14 32.84 22.31
N ILE A 242 2.46 31.56 22.46
CA ILE A 242 1.64 30.41 22.05
C ILE A 242 1.41 29.53 23.29
N VAL A 243 0.17 29.14 23.55
CA VAL A 243 -0.20 28.17 24.59
C VAL A 243 -0.98 27.04 23.94
N ILE A 244 -0.57 25.79 24.15
CA ILE A 244 -1.31 24.62 23.66
C ILE A 244 -1.53 23.67 24.82
N SER A 245 -2.79 23.33 25.12
CA SER A 245 -3.16 22.41 26.18
C SER A 245 -3.78 21.13 25.63
N SER A 246 -3.38 20.01 26.22
CA SER A 246 -4.00 18.70 26.00
C SER A 246 -3.68 17.82 27.21
N THR A 247 -4.51 17.93 28.24
CA THR A 247 -4.43 17.09 29.44
C THR A 247 -5.70 16.26 29.64
N ALA A 248 -5.64 15.36 30.63
CA ALA A 248 -6.79 14.58 31.10
C ALA A 248 -7.38 15.18 32.40
N SER A 249 -7.27 16.50 32.60
CA SER A 249 -7.82 17.16 33.78
C SER A 249 -9.35 17.21 33.73
N SER A 250 -10.01 17.00 34.87
CA SER A 250 -11.46 17.16 35.00
C SER A 250 -11.88 18.60 35.27
N LEU A 251 -10.94 19.48 35.59
CA LEU A 251 -11.15 20.90 35.87
C LEU A 251 -10.19 21.74 35.01
N PRO A 252 -10.60 22.95 34.57
CA PRO A 252 -9.73 23.86 33.87
C PRO A 252 -8.46 24.18 34.68
N LEU A 253 -7.32 24.09 34.00
CA LEU A 253 -6.00 24.40 34.54
C LEU A 253 -5.65 25.88 34.41
N LEU A 254 -6.20 26.55 33.39
CA LEU A 254 -5.98 27.96 33.12
C LEU A 254 -7.29 28.75 33.18
N GLY A 255 -7.41 29.59 34.21
CA GLY A 255 -8.58 30.45 34.40
C GLY A 255 -8.38 31.90 33.95
N LYS A 256 -9.49 32.64 33.82
CA LYS A 256 -9.53 34.03 33.34
C LYS A 256 -8.61 34.97 34.12
N GLY A 257 -8.61 34.88 35.44
CA GLY A 257 -7.79 35.77 36.29
C GLY A 257 -6.28 35.62 36.05
N ALA A 258 -5.80 34.40 35.82
CA ALA A 258 -4.38 34.15 35.50
C ALA A 258 -4.03 34.71 34.11
N ALA A 259 -4.92 34.54 33.13
CA ALA A 259 -4.76 35.08 31.79
C ALA A 259 -4.76 36.62 31.77
N GLU A 260 -5.65 37.27 32.52
CA GLU A 260 -5.69 38.73 32.67
C GLU A 260 -4.41 39.29 33.29
N ALA A 261 -3.92 38.66 34.37
CA ALA A 261 -2.68 39.04 35.03
C ALA A 261 -1.48 38.92 34.07
N ALA A 262 -1.43 37.85 33.26
CA ALA A 262 -0.40 37.66 32.26
C ALA A 262 -0.45 38.72 31.15
N LEU A 263 -1.64 39.04 30.63
CA LEU A 263 -1.80 40.12 29.62
C LEU A 263 -1.35 41.48 30.16
N LYS A 264 -1.67 41.78 31.43
CA LYS A 264 -1.23 43.02 32.08
C LYS A 264 0.29 43.10 32.16
N ALA A 265 0.95 42.03 32.58
CA ALA A 265 2.42 41.93 32.61
C ALA A 265 3.04 42.03 31.21
N ARG A 266 2.32 41.55 30.18
CA ARG A 266 2.70 41.58 28.77
C ARG A 266 2.41 42.90 28.05
N LYS A 267 1.90 43.92 28.75
CA LYS A 267 1.46 45.19 28.16
C LYS A 267 0.49 44.96 26.98
N ARG A 268 -0.47 44.04 27.14
CA ARG A 268 -1.51 43.73 26.14
C ARG A 268 -0.98 43.16 24.82
N ARG A 269 0.22 42.56 24.82
CA ARG A 269 0.69 41.75 23.68
C ARG A 269 -0.15 40.47 23.56
N PRO A 270 -0.60 40.11 22.35
CA PRO A 270 -1.52 39.00 22.17
C PRO A 270 -0.91 37.64 22.55
N ILE A 271 -1.79 36.71 22.90
CA ILE A 271 -1.48 35.31 23.16
C ILE A 271 -2.40 34.45 22.28
N PHE A 272 -1.81 33.52 21.54
CA PHE A 272 -2.56 32.49 20.82
C PHE A 272 -2.69 31.27 21.74
N MET A 273 -3.91 30.79 21.96
CA MET A 273 -4.21 29.67 22.84
C MET A 273 -4.99 28.60 22.07
N VAL A 274 -4.61 27.34 22.23
CA VAL A 274 -5.31 26.20 21.67
C VAL A 274 -5.60 25.18 22.77
N ASP A 275 -6.86 24.89 22.98
CA ASP A 275 -7.32 23.88 23.92
C ASP A 275 -7.82 22.63 23.19
N ILE A 276 -7.01 21.59 23.23
CA ILE A 276 -7.29 20.28 22.59
C ILE A 276 -7.92 19.32 23.62
N ALA A 277 -8.01 19.70 24.90
CA ALA A 277 -8.47 18.81 25.95
C ALA A 277 -10.00 18.67 25.99
N VAL A 278 -10.44 17.45 26.33
CA VAL A 278 -11.85 17.14 26.60
C VAL A 278 -11.90 16.28 27.87
N PRO A 279 -12.35 16.81 29.03
CA PRO A 279 -12.84 18.17 29.29
C PRO A 279 -11.79 19.28 29.10
N ARG A 280 -12.25 20.53 28.92
CA ARG A 280 -11.40 21.69 28.60
C ARG A 280 -10.39 22.03 29.70
N ASP A 281 -9.16 22.31 29.28
CA ASP A 281 -8.08 22.78 30.17
C ASP A 281 -8.12 24.30 30.37
N ILE A 282 -8.75 25.05 29.47
CA ILE A 282 -8.85 26.51 29.53
C ILE A 282 -10.30 26.91 29.77
N GLU A 283 -10.53 27.79 30.75
CA GLU A 283 -11.85 28.36 31.00
C GLU A 283 -12.38 29.10 29.75
N PRO A 284 -13.64 28.86 29.32
CA PRO A 284 -14.21 29.54 28.16
C PRO A 284 -14.14 31.07 28.24
N GLN A 285 -14.27 31.64 29.45
CA GLN A 285 -14.24 33.08 29.70
C GLN A 285 -12.88 33.73 29.42
N VAL A 286 -11.81 32.93 29.23
CA VAL A 286 -10.51 33.41 28.74
C VAL A 286 -10.63 33.94 27.31
N GLY A 287 -11.52 33.36 26.50
CA GLY A 287 -11.80 33.79 25.13
C GLY A 287 -12.47 35.17 25.02
N ASP A 288 -13.08 35.68 26.10
CA ASP A 288 -13.68 37.01 26.15
C ASP A 288 -12.63 38.14 26.18
N LEU A 289 -11.35 37.80 26.41
CA LEU A 289 -10.27 38.75 26.51
C LEU A 289 -9.76 39.15 25.13
N GLN A 290 -9.87 40.44 24.78
CA GLN A 290 -9.58 40.95 23.43
C GLN A 290 -8.20 40.59 22.83
N ASP A 291 -7.17 40.36 23.67
CA ASP A 291 -5.81 40.04 23.19
C ASP A 291 -5.52 38.52 23.27
N ILE A 292 -6.54 37.69 23.47
CA ILE A 292 -6.38 36.24 23.47
C ILE A 292 -7.18 35.65 22.32
N TYR A 293 -6.49 34.89 21.49
CA TYR A 293 -7.10 34.09 20.43
C TYR A 293 -7.19 32.66 20.93
N LEU A 294 -8.33 32.30 21.54
CA LEU A 294 -8.59 30.96 22.05
C LEU A 294 -9.31 30.13 21.00
N TYR A 295 -8.70 29.00 20.62
CA TYR A 295 -9.27 28.00 19.73
C TYR A 295 -9.44 26.69 20.48
N THR A 296 -10.50 25.95 20.16
CA THR A 296 -10.78 24.63 20.69
C THR A 296 -10.49 23.55 19.66
N VAL A 297 -10.56 22.28 20.08
CA VAL A 297 -10.48 21.14 19.16
C VAL A 297 -11.52 21.23 18.03
N ASP A 298 -12.72 21.70 18.31
CA ASP A 298 -13.81 21.84 17.33
C ASP A 298 -13.51 22.93 16.30
N ASP A 299 -12.94 24.07 16.74
CA ASP A 299 -12.54 25.15 15.83
C ASP A 299 -11.43 24.68 14.87
N LEU A 300 -10.51 23.85 15.37
CA LEU A 300 -9.44 23.26 14.55
C LEU A 300 -9.98 22.21 13.58
N GLN A 301 -11.03 21.46 13.93
CA GLN A 301 -11.68 20.54 13.00
C GLN A 301 -12.21 21.28 11.76
N THR A 302 -12.80 22.46 11.93
CA THR A 302 -13.30 23.27 10.82
C THR A 302 -12.18 23.65 9.83
N VAL A 303 -10.99 23.98 10.36
CA VAL A 303 -9.79 24.29 9.53
C VAL A 303 -9.22 23.03 8.87
N ILE A 304 -9.30 21.88 9.54
CA ILE A 304 -8.93 20.58 8.97
C ILE A 304 -9.87 20.18 7.83
N GLU A 305 -11.16 20.52 7.92
CA GLU A 305 -12.20 20.26 6.93
C GLU A 305 -12.04 21.10 5.66
N GLU A 306 -11.68 22.39 5.77
CA GLU A 306 -11.39 23.24 4.61
C GLU A 306 -10.21 22.68 3.76
N GLY A 307 -9.27 21.97 4.40
CA GLY A 307 -8.18 21.26 3.72
C GLY A 307 -8.60 19.97 2.99
N GLN A 308 -9.82 19.45 3.16
CA GLN A 308 -10.27 18.20 2.53
C GLN A 308 -10.47 18.34 1.00
N LYS A 309 -10.91 19.50 0.49
CA LYS A 309 -11.05 19.72 -0.96
C LYS A 309 -9.71 19.65 -1.69
N THR A 310 -8.67 20.21 -1.09
CA THR A 310 -7.30 20.11 -1.61
C THR A 310 -6.76 18.67 -1.55
N ARG A 311 -7.20 17.86 -0.56
CA ARG A 311 -6.82 16.44 -0.47
C ARG A 311 -7.47 15.59 -1.55
N GLN A 312 -8.70 15.87 -1.95
CA GLN A 312 -9.34 15.12 -3.04
C GLN A 312 -8.54 15.28 -4.34
N GLN A 313 -8.09 16.50 -4.64
CA GLN A 313 -7.23 16.76 -5.80
C GLN A 313 -5.85 16.09 -5.67
N ALA A 314 -5.26 16.09 -4.47
CA ALA A 314 -4.00 15.39 -4.23
C ALA A 314 -4.14 13.87 -4.32
N ALA A 315 -5.28 13.32 -3.87
CA ALA A 315 -5.64 11.91 -4.03
C ALA A 315 -5.74 11.53 -5.50
N GLU A 316 -6.44 12.33 -6.31
CA GLU A 316 -6.54 12.13 -7.77
C GLU A 316 -5.15 12.10 -8.43
N GLN A 317 -4.26 13.03 -8.10
CA GLN A 317 -2.87 13.03 -8.60
C GLN A 317 -2.09 11.77 -8.18
N ALA A 318 -2.32 11.26 -6.98
CA ALA A 318 -1.69 10.01 -6.54
C ALA A 318 -2.27 8.78 -7.23
N GLU A 319 -3.58 8.75 -7.51
CA GLU A 319 -4.17 7.68 -8.32
C GLU A 319 -3.52 7.64 -9.70
N GLU A 320 -3.32 8.79 -10.36
CA GLU A 320 -2.65 8.85 -11.67
C GLU A 320 -1.23 8.27 -11.62
N ILE A 321 -0.46 8.57 -10.57
CA ILE A 321 0.88 7.98 -10.36
C ILE A 321 0.76 6.47 -10.14
N ILE A 322 -0.21 6.02 -9.35
CA ILE A 322 -0.43 4.59 -9.06
C ILE A 322 -0.83 3.85 -10.34
N ASP A 323 -1.74 4.40 -11.15
CA ASP A 323 -2.19 3.82 -12.43
C ASP A 323 -1.01 3.47 -13.33
N VAL A 324 -0.14 4.46 -13.58
CA VAL A 324 1.05 4.27 -14.41
C VAL A 324 1.97 3.18 -13.86
N GLN A 325 2.12 3.12 -12.53
CA GLN A 325 3.03 2.17 -11.89
C GLN A 325 2.46 0.75 -11.81
N VAL A 326 1.14 0.62 -11.72
CA VAL A 326 0.42 -0.64 -11.85
C VAL A 326 0.66 -1.20 -13.26
N GLU A 327 0.46 -0.39 -14.31
CA GLU A 327 0.72 -0.80 -15.70
C GLU A 327 2.18 -1.25 -15.92
N HIS A 328 3.14 -0.46 -15.44
CA HIS A 328 4.56 -0.84 -15.52
C HIS A 328 4.86 -2.16 -14.82
N PHE A 329 4.26 -2.41 -13.66
CA PHE A 329 4.46 -3.65 -12.93
C PHE A 329 3.81 -4.86 -13.65
N LEU A 330 2.63 -4.69 -14.24
CA LEU A 330 1.98 -5.71 -15.06
C LEU A 330 2.84 -6.09 -16.27
N GLN A 331 3.37 -5.10 -16.98
CA GLN A 331 4.28 -5.34 -18.11
C GLN A 331 5.53 -6.11 -17.66
N TRP A 332 6.08 -5.78 -16.50
CA TRP A 332 7.22 -6.50 -15.94
C TRP A 332 6.88 -7.97 -15.65
N ILE A 333 5.71 -8.29 -15.09
CA ILE A 333 5.28 -9.68 -14.86
C ILE A 333 5.16 -10.45 -16.19
N GLN A 334 4.59 -9.82 -17.22
CA GLN A 334 4.45 -10.43 -18.54
C GLN A 334 5.82 -10.80 -19.12
N LEU A 335 6.81 -9.90 -19.02
CA LEU A 335 8.17 -10.16 -19.47
C LEU A 335 8.85 -11.30 -18.70
N GLN A 336 8.65 -11.39 -17.38
CA GLN A 336 9.21 -12.48 -16.58
C GLN A 336 8.60 -13.84 -16.92
N THR A 337 7.28 -13.87 -17.12
CA THR A 337 6.56 -15.10 -17.49
C THR A 337 7.07 -15.65 -18.83
N GLY A 338 7.24 -14.76 -19.82
CA GLY A 338 7.84 -15.12 -21.12
C GLY A 338 9.26 -15.66 -20.98
N ALA A 339 10.12 -14.99 -20.21
CA ALA A 339 11.50 -15.43 -19.99
C ALA A 339 11.59 -16.80 -19.31
N GLN A 340 10.74 -17.09 -18.31
CA GLN A 340 10.72 -18.39 -17.66
C GLN A 340 10.24 -19.50 -18.59
N LEU A 341 9.21 -19.23 -19.41
CA LEU A 341 8.73 -20.20 -20.39
C LEU A 341 9.84 -20.57 -21.40
N ILE A 342 10.59 -19.58 -21.89
CA ILE A 342 11.73 -19.80 -22.77
C ILE A 342 12.81 -20.65 -22.10
N ARG A 343 13.13 -20.38 -20.83
CA ARG A 343 14.08 -21.20 -20.06
C ARG A 343 13.61 -22.65 -19.92
N ASN A 344 12.35 -22.85 -19.54
CA ASN A 344 11.76 -24.19 -19.39
C ASN A 344 11.80 -24.96 -20.72
N TYR A 345 11.47 -24.30 -21.84
CA TYR A 345 11.54 -24.90 -23.17
C TYR A 345 12.96 -25.36 -23.53
N ARG A 346 13.98 -24.53 -23.25
CA ARG A 346 15.39 -24.89 -23.48
C ARG A 346 15.84 -26.06 -22.60
N ASN A 347 15.51 -26.02 -21.31
CA ASN A 347 15.86 -27.11 -20.38
C ASN A 347 15.23 -28.44 -20.81
N HIS A 348 13.97 -28.42 -21.25
CA HIS A 348 13.30 -29.61 -21.77
C HIS A 348 14.01 -30.20 -22.99
N ALA A 349 14.46 -29.35 -23.93
CA ALA A 349 15.24 -29.80 -25.08
C ALA A 349 16.60 -30.38 -24.67
N ASP A 350 17.28 -29.78 -23.69
CA ASP A 350 18.54 -30.28 -23.14
C ASP A 350 18.37 -31.63 -22.42
N GLU A 351 17.30 -31.82 -21.65
CA GLU A 351 16.97 -33.10 -21.01
C GLU A 351 16.79 -34.22 -22.05
N ILE A 352 16.04 -33.95 -23.12
CA ILE A 352 15.87 -34.89 -24.25
C ILE A 352 17.23 -35.23 -24.87
N ARG A 353 18.10 -34.23 -25.06
CA ARG A 353 19.45 -34.43 -25.59
C ARG A 353 20.28 -35.34 -24.67
N GLU A 354 20.36 -35.04 -23.38
CA GLU A 354 21.17 -35.80 -22.43
C GLU A 354 20.70 -37.24 -22.29
N GLU A 355 19.38 -37.48 -22.22
CA GLU A 355 18.83 -38.84 -22.18
C GLU A 355 19.19 -39.64 -23.42
N THR A 356 19.04 -39.04 -24.60
CA THR A 356 19.28 -39.72 -25.88
C THR A 356 20.78 -39.97 -26.08
N LEU A 357 21.61 -39.00 -25.71
CA LEU A 357 23.07 -39.11 -25.74
C LEU A 357 23.58 -40.21 -24.79
N LYS A 358 23.01 -40.30 -23.58
CA LYS A 358 23.35 -41.36 -22.62
C LYS A 358 23.05 -42.75 -23.19
N ARG A 359 21.90 -42.93 -23.86
CA ARG A 359 21.54 -44.19 -24.51
C ARG A 359 22.49 -44.53 -25.67
N ALA A 360 22.80 -43.56 -26.53
CA ALA A 360 23.75 -43.75 -27.63
C ALA A 360 25.16 -44.14 -27.11
N ARG A 361 25.65 -43.47 -26.07
CA ARG A 361 26.93 -43.82 -25.42
C ARG A 361 26.91 -45.23 -24.85
N ASN A 362 25.80 -45.64 -24.24
CA ASN A 362 25.66 -47.01 -23.73
C ASN A 362 25.73 -48.05 -24.85
N LEU A 363 25.08 -47.82 -25.99
CA LEU A 363 25.15 -48.73 -27.15
C LEU A 363 26.60 -48.95 -27.61
N ILE A 364 27.37 -47.85 -27.72
CA ILE A 364 28.80 -47.90 -28.07
C ILE A 364 29.59 -48.70 -27.01
N ASN A 365 29.37 -48.41 -25.73
CA ASN A 365 30.08 -49.09 -24.63
C ASN A 365 29.76 -50.59 -24.56
N THR A 366 28.58 -51.01 -25.01
CA THR A 366 28.17 -52.43 -25.10
C THR A 366 28.66 -53.14 -26.36
N GLY A 367 29.40 -52.46 -27.24
CA GLY A 367 30.04 -53.05 -28.43
C GLY A 367 29.22 -52.98 -29.72
N HIS A 368 28.14 -52.18 -29.78
CA HIS A 368 27.45 -51.90 -31.04
C HIS A 368 28.30 -51.01 -31.96
N ASP A 369 27.98 -51.03 -33.26
CA ASP A 369 28.62 -50.15 -34.24
C ASP A 369 28.40 -48.68 -33.86
N PRO A 370 29.47 -47.88 -33.68
CA PRO A 370 29.36 -46.45 -33.43
C PRO A 370 28.51 -45.70 -34.46
N GLN A 371 28.49 -46.16 -35.72
CA GLN A 371 27.71 -45.53 -36.78
C GLN A 371 26.20 -45.68 -36.52
N GLU A 372 25.74 -46.88 -36.14
CA GLU A 372 24.34 -47.14 -35.79
C GLU A 372 23.92 -46.35 -34.54
N ALA A 373 24.81 -46.21 -33.56
CA ALA A 373 24.54 -45.42 -32.36
C ALA A 373 24.39 -43.91 -32.64
N LEU A 374 25.14 -43.38 -33.61
CA LEU A 374 25.02 -41.99 -34.06
C LEU A 374 23.72 -41.77 -34.84
N GLU A 375 23.35 -42.70 -35.72
CA GLU A 375 22.07 -42.64 -36.45
C GLU A 375 20.88 -42.73 -35.48
N TYR A 376 20.94 -43.61 -34.49
CA TYR A 376 19.96 -43.69 -33.41
C TYR A 376 19.82 -42.35 -32.67
N LEU A 377 20.94 -41.72 -32.29
CA LEU A 377 20.96 -40.43 -31.61
C LEU A 377 20.28 -39.35 -32.46
N ALA A 378 20.70 -39.21 -33.72
CA ALA A 378 20.20 -38.18 -34.62
C ALA A 378 18.70 -38.31 -34.88
N ASN A 379 18.24 -39.52 -35.20
CA ASN A 379 16.83 -39.79 -35.48
C ASN A 379 15.96 -39.61 -34.23
N THR A 380 16.39 -40.16 -33.09
CA THR A 380 15.60 -40.11 -31.85
C THR A 380 15.52 -38.68 -31.31
N LEU A 381 16.63 -37.93 -31.33
CA LEU A 381 16.65 -36.55 -30.88
C LEU A 381 15.75 -35.66 -31.75
N THR A 382 15.88 -35.77 -33.07
CA THR A 382 15.07 -34.99 -34.02
C THR A 382 13.58 -35.28 -33.81
N ASN A 383 13.19 -36.56 -33.81
CA ASN A 383 11.79 -36.95 -33.64
C ASN A 383 11.20 -36.50 -32.30
N ARG A 384 11.95 -36.61 -31.20
CA ARG A 384 11.47 -36.16 -29.88
C ARG A 384 11.28 -34.64 -29.82
N LEU A 385 12.18 -33.86 -30.41
CA LEU A 385 12.09 -32.39 -30.41
C LEU A 385 10.94 -31.89 -31.29
N ILE A 386 10.69 -32.49 -32.46
CA ILE A 386 9.64 -32.03 -33.39
C ILE A 386 8.24 -32.59 -33.09
N HIS A 387 8.13 -33.61 -32.22
CA HIS A 387 6.86 -34.28 -31.95
C HIS A 387 5.79 -33.31 -31.45
N GLN A 388 6.07 -32.53 -30.41
CA GLN A 388 5.06 -31.67 -29.78
C GLN A 388 4.56 -30.56 -30.72
N PRO A 389 5.43 -29.80 -31.43
CA PRO A 389 4.96 -28.85 -32.45
C PRO A 389 4.12 -29.50 -33.55
N THR A 390 4.48 -30.72 -33.99
CA THR A 390 3.74 -31.45 -35.03
C THR A 390 2.33 -31.84 -34.58
N VAL A 391 2.16 -32.25 -33.32
CA VAL A 391 0.86 -32.58 -32.74
C VAL A 391 -0.03 -31.34 -32.69
N VAL A 392 0.48 -30.24 -32.13
CA VAL A 392 -0.28 -28.97 -32.02
C VAL A 392 -0.67 -28.44 -33.39
N LEU A 393 0.23 -28.50 -34.38
CA LEU A 393 -0.07 -28.07 -35.75
C LEU A 393 -1.17 -28.93 -36.39
N ARG A 394 -1.12 -30.26 -36.19
CA ARG A 394 -2.15 -31.18 -36.70
C ARG A 394 -3.51 -30.91 -36.05
N GLU A 395 -3.55 -30.73 -34.74
CA GLU A 395 -4.78 -30.42 -34.00
C GLU A 395 -5.39 -29.09 -34.47
N ALA A 396 -4.58 -28.05 -34.61
CA ALA A 396 -5.01 -26.73 -35.08
C ALA A 396 -5.56 -26.76 -36.52
N CYS A 397 -4.93 -27.54 -37.40
CA CYS A 397 -5.44 -27.76 -38.76
C CYS A 397 -6.79 -28.49 -38.76
N LEU A 398 -6.99 -29.47 -37.88
CA LEU A 398 -8.26 -30.20 -37.77
C LEU A 398 -9.39 -29.34 -37.17
N SER A 399 -9.06 -28.44 -36.24
CA SER A 399 -10.03 -27.53 -35.62
C SER A 399 -10.28 -26.25 -36.41
N GLY A 400 -9.53 -25.99 -37.48
CA GLY A 400 -9.61 -24.75 -38.26
C GLY A 400 -9.06 -23.51 -37.53
N ASP A 401 -8.22 -23.69 -36.50
CA ASP A 401 -7.62 -22.59 -35.75
C ASP A 401 -6.40 -22.02 -36.50
N LEU A 402 -6.69 -21.17 -37.48
CA LEU A 402 -5.69 -20.53 -38.33
C LEU A 402 -4.70 -19.65 -37.54
N ALA A 403 -5.10 -19.10 -36.38
CA ALA A 403 -4.20 -18.29 -35.57
C ALA A 403 -3.10 -19.15 -34.94
N THR A 404 -3.48 -20.33 -34.40
CA THR A 404 -2.51 -21.29 -33.87
C THR A 404 -1.61 -21.87 -34.97
N VAL A 405 -2.17 -22.21 -36.14
CA VAL A 405 -1.37 -22.66 -37.30
C VAL A 405 -0.30 -21.62 -37.66
N HIS A 406 -0.69 -20.36 -37.83
CA HIS A 406 0.24 -19.29 -38.17
C HIS A 406 1.33 -19.10 -37.10
N ASN A 407 0.95 -19.09 -35.81
CA ASN A 407 1.91 -18.92 -34.72
C ASN A 407 2.90 -20.09 -34.61
N VAL A 408 2.44 -21.33 -34.76
CA VAL A 408 3.32 -22.52 -34.71
C VAL A 408 4.25 -22.55 -35.92
N SER A 409 3.75 -22.27 -37.12
CA SER A 409 4.58 -22.18 -38.33
C SER A 409 5.70 -21.15 -38.17
N ARG A 410 5.42 -20.01 -37.52
CA ARG A 410 6.45 -19.02 -37.17
C ARG A 410 7.50 -19.51 -36.19
N VAL A 411 7.11 -20.34 -35.24
CA VAL A 411 8.04 -20.94 -34.27
C VAL A 411 8.96 -21.96 -34.94
N VAL A 412 8.46 -22.72 -35.92
CA VAL A 412 9.25 -23.74 -36.64
C VAL A 412 9.96 -23.21 -37.89
N GLY A 413 9.75 -21.93 -38.26
CA GLY A 413 10.41 -21.27 -39.38
C GLY A 413 9.78 -21.54 -40.76
N LEU A 414 8.48 -21.82 -40.81
CA LEU A 414 7.71 -22.15 -42.02
C LEU A 414 6.67 -21.05 -42.38
N ASP A 415 7.05 -19.78 -42.20
CA ASP A 415 6.16 -18.61 -42.33
C ASP A 415 5.46 -18.53 -43.69
N GLN A 416 6.18 -18.84 -44.77
CA GLN A 416 5.66 -18.75 -46.14
C GLN A 416 4.56 -19.79 -46.42
N GLU A 417 4.70 -21.00 -45.88
CA GLU A 417 3.74 -22.09 -46.08
C GLU A 417 2.43 -21.84 -45.31
N ALA A 418 2.51 -21.16 -44.16
CA ALA A 418 1.34 -20.76 -43.38
C ALA A 418 0.53 -19.65 -44.08
N ASP A 419 1.21 -18.68 -44.68
CA ASP A 419 0.56 -17.60 -45.42
C ASP A 419 -0.16 -18.12 -46.68
N ASP A 420 0.40 -19.13 -47.34
CA ASP A 420 -0.22 -19.80 -48.49
C ASP A 420 -1.44 -20.66 -48.09
N LEU A 421 -1.40 -21.31 -46.93
CA LEU A 421 -2.56 -22.00 -46.34
C LEU A 421 -3.70 -21.03 -45.97
N ALA A 422 -3.38 -19.86 -45.41
CA ALA A 422 -4.39 -18.85 -45.08
C ALA A 422 -5.03 -18.23 -46.34
N ARG A 423 -4.26 -18.09 -47.43
CA ARG A 423 -4.75 -17.61 -48.73
C ARG A 423 -5.68 -18.61 -49.41
N THR A 424 -5.33 -19.90 -49.38
CA THR A 424 -6.17 -20.97 -49.94
C THR A 424 -7.50 -21.15 -49.20
N HIS A 425 -7.50 -21.05 -47.86
CA HIS A 425 -8.76 -21.09 -47.09
C HIS A 425 -9.67 -19.87 -47.28
N ASN A 426 -9.11 -18.68 -47.53
CA ASN A 426 -9.91 -17.50 -47.91
C ASN A 426 -10.48 -17.58 -49.34
N LEU A 427 -9.88 -18.39 -50.22
CA LEU A 427 -10.37 -18.65 -51.58
C LEU A 427 -11.49 -19.71 -51.61
N GLU A 428 -11.63 -20.52 -50.56
CA GLU A 428 -12.66 -21.58 -50.45
C GLU A 428 -13.97 -21.14 -49.78
N LYS A 429 -14.10 -19.91 -49.27
CA LYS A 429 -15.43 -19.38 -48.93
C LYS A 429 -16.20 -19.13 -50.23
N PRO A 430 -17.30 -19.88 -50.52
CA PRO A 430 -18.01 -19.67 -51.75
C PRO A 430 -18.66 -18.28 -51.71
N LEU A 431 -18.37 -17.48 -52.74
CA LEU A 431 -19.26 -16.42 -53.21
C LEU A 431 -20.59 -17.05 -53.65
N SER A 432 -21.47 -17.37 -52.71
CA SER A 432 -22.87 -17.69 -53.01
C SER A 432 -23.74 -16.46 -52.78
N LEU A 433 -24.18 -15.90 -53.90
CA LEU A 433 -25.14 -14.81 -54.05
C LEU A 433 -26.50 -15.09 -53.38
N SER A 434 -27.15 -14.05 -52.88
CA SER A 434 -28.36 -13.42 -53.47
C SER A 434 -29.06 -12.57 -52.39
N SER A 435 -29.11 -11.26 -52.57
CA SER A 435 -30.21 -10.51 -53.20
C SER A 435 -31.31 -10.06 -52.22
N ALA A 436 -31.38 -8.74 -52.08
CA ALA A 436 -32.60 -7.94 -52.11
C ALA A 436 -33.63 -8.12 -50.97
N LYS A 437 -33.79 -7.08 -50.15
CA LYS A 437 -34.89 -6.10 -50.28
C LYS A 437 -35.07 -5.28 -48.99
N THR A 438 -35.48 -4.03 -49.21
CA THR A 438 -36.24 -3.15 -48.29
C THR A 438 -35.48 -2.54 -47.11
N THR A 439 -35.16 -1.25 -47.21
CA THR A 439 -35.94 -0.24 -46.47
C THR A 439 -35.85 1.11 -47.18
N ALA A 440 -36.97 1.53 -47.76
CA ALA A 440 -37.20 2.91 -48.12
C ALA A 440 -37.83 3.62 -46.91
N GLN A 441 -37.53 4.92 -46.81
CA GLN A 441 -38.32 5.99 -46.21
C GLN A 441 -38.28 6.25 -44.69
N ALA A 442 -37.62 7.37 -44.41
CA ALA A 442 -38.21 8.61 -43.85
C ALA A 442 -37.87 8.94 -42.39
N LYS A 443 -37.14 10.05 -42.19
CA LYS A 443 -37.74 11.39 -42.11
C LYS A 443 -36.66 12.48 -42.07
N ASN A 444 -36.79 13.43 -42.99
CA ASN A 444 -36.31 14.81 -42.82
C ASN A 444 -37.18 15.51 -41.77
N HIS A 445 -36.56 16.10 -40.76
CA HIS A 445 -36.78 17.49 -40.32
C HIS A 445 -35.61 17.93 -39.44
#